data_AF-A0A378ZS71-F1
#
_entry.id   AF-A0A378ZS71-F1
#
_cell.length_a   1.000
_cell.length_b   1.000
_cell.length_c   1.000
_cell.angle_alpha   90.00
_cell.angle_beta   90.00
_cell.angle_gamma   90.00
#
_symmetry.space_group_name_H-M   'P 1'
#
loop_
_entity.id
_entity.type
_entity.pdbx_description
1 polymer ?
#
loop_
_entity_poly.entity_id
_entity_poly.type
_entity_poly.pdbx_seq_one_letter_code
_entity_poly.pdbx_strand_id
1 'polypeptide(L)'
;MPAQNDATLQMINANNAGFGTMRFDPRADSGNYQDHLVMQGNQLPSVYYGLAGSDDTTRFRPLHRAGFLATTARTRVYFAVAGMINQITNPRTALSSSLQQVQGPVYKSKYYVFVRLGVNLVDFQASIAAMIANAQAITTDDLVDMNARSQATGPTGLYYVNAGALTGTFWARKHAGWESSFFPSNVNKRLRPLCLMDFRIQPNQVVTAQGTGAAYAASIALVPTARNQVHTGHTLITPGALANWYAAQNFASLGAPVPGATIWNKYDWLGQYQQNASFATNNYDITGPQIASGNEYYARDFFNLFPVTNPNANAGTAQSQSIVSMIDGFVNN
;
A
#
# COMPACT_ATOMS: atom_id res chain seq x y z
N MET A 1 -6.23 8.12 -32.65
CA MET A 1 -5.80 7.36 -31.45
C MET A 1 -7.03 7.16 -30.59
N PRO A 2 -7.36 5.93 -30.17
CA PRO A 2 -8.44 5.71 -29.21
C PRO A 2 -8.09 6.39 -27.89
N ALA A 3 -9.08 7.07 -27.31
CA ALA A 3 -8.94 7.79 -26.05
C ALA A 3 -9.51 6.94 -24.90
N GLN A 4 -8.85 6.95 -23.75
CA GLN A 4 -9.40 6.35 -22.53
C GLN A 4 -10.66 7.14 -22.11
N ASN A 5 -11.82 6.49 -22.05
CA ASN A 5 -13.11 7.11 -21.70
C ASN A 5 -13.55 6.81 -20.25
N ASP A 6 -12.85 5.94 -19.52
CA ASP A 6 -13.07 5.72 -18.09
C ASP A 6 -12.27 6.75 -17.27
N ALA A 7 -12.98 7.71 -16.67
CA ALA A 7 -12.41 8.79 -15.87
C ALA A 7 -11.57 8.29 -14.68
N THR A 8 -11.82 7.08 -14.19
CA THR A 8 -11.08 6.53 -13.04
C THR A 8 -9.74 5.93 -13.45
N LEU A 9 -9.62 5.45 -14.70
CA LEU A 9 -8.36 4.99 -15.27
C LEU A 9 -7.49 6.19 -15.64
N GLN A 10 -8.08 7.30 -16.13
CA GLN A 10 -7.37 8.57 -16.38
C GLN A 10 -6.62 9.11 -15.16
N MET A 11 -7.01 8.69 -13.95
CA MET A 11 -6.29 9.02 -12.71
C MET A 11 -4.92 8.33 -12.59
N ILE A 12 -4.67 7.25 -13.32
CA ILE A 12 -3.44 6.46 -13.24
C ILE A 12 -2.38 7.09 -14.13
N ASN A 13 -1.55 7.94 -13.52
CA ASN A 13 -0.33 8.48 -14.10
C ASN A 13 0.64 8.86 -12.96
N ALA A 14 1.91 9.11 -13.30
CA ALA A 14 2.97 9.43 -12.36
C ALA A 14 2.64 10.64 -11.46
N ASN A 15 1.96 11.66 -11.99
CA ASN A 15 1.65 12.90 -11.28
C ASN A 15 0.53 12.74 -10.25
N ASN A 16 -0.24 11.66 -10.36
CA ASN A 16 -1.40 11.39 -9.52
C ASN A 16 -1.14 10.32 -8.45
N ALA A 17 0.08 9.76 -8.39
CA ALA A 17 0.47 8.80 -7.37
C ALA A 17 0.62 9.49 -6.01
N GLY A 18 -0.30 9.20 -5.08
CA GLY A 18 -0.26 9.75 -3.72
C GLY A 18 0.74 9.01 -2.83
N PHE A 19 0.63 7.68 -2.77
CA PHE A 19 1.54 6.83 -2.00
C PHE A 19 1.51 5.38 -2.51
N GLY A 20 2.52 4.61 -2.10
CA GLY A 20 2.62 3.19 -2.37
C GLY A 20 2.47 2.35 -1.12
N THR A 21 2.28 1.05 -1.30
CA THR A 21 2.34 0.08 -0.20
C THR A 21 3.10 -1.17 -0.59
N MET A 22 3.87 -1.72 0.34
CA MET A 22 4.73 -2.87 0.12
C MET A 22 4.67 -3.88 1.24
N ARG A 23 5.11 -5.10 0.95
CA ARG A 23 5.22 -6.19 1.92
C ARG A 23 6.66 -6.35 2.36
N PHE A 24 6.82 -6.66 3.64
CA PHE A 24 8.06 -7.23 4.16
C PHE A 24 8.04 -8.75 4.03
N ASP A 25 9.22 -9.35 4.15
CA ASP A 25 9.34 -10.79 4.38
C ASP A 25 8.42 -11.23 5.52
N PRO A 26 7.58 -12.28 5.35
CA PRO A 26 6.70 -12.77 6.40
C PRO A 26 7.41 -13.11 7.72
N ARG A 27 8.71 -13.44 7.65
CA ARG A 27 9.53 -13.67 8.85
C ARG A 27 9.62 -12.43 9.72
N ALA A 28 9.69 -11.24 9.13
CA ALA A 28 9.67 -9.99 9.87
C ALA A 28 8.41 -9.86 10.73
N ASP A 29 7.22 -10.09 10.17
CA ASP A 29 5.97 -9.98 10.93
C ASP A 29 5.89 -11.06 12.03
N SER A 30 6.23 -12.31 11.68
CA SER A 30 6.25 -13.43 12.65
C SER A 30 7.25 -13.23 13.81
N GLY A 31 8.36 -12.54 13.53
CA GLY A 31 9.40 -12.18 14.51
C GLY A 31 9.10 -10.87 15.25
N ASN A 32 7.91 -10.27 15.10
CA ASN A 32 7.59 -8.93 15.62
C ASN A 32 8.65 -7.88 15.24
N TYR A 33 9.06 -7.94 13.98
CA TYR A 33 10.03 -7.06 13.33
C TYR A 33 11.41 -7.05 14.00
N GLN A 34 11.78 -8.11 14.72
CA GLN A 34 13.11 -8.24 15.33
C GLN A 34 14.21 -8.33 14.28
N ASP A 35 13.98 -9.15 13.26
CA ASP A 35 14.92 -9.53 12.22
C ASP A 35 14.19 -9.58 10.87
N HIS A 36 14.93 -9.97 9.83
CA HIS A 36 14.40 -10.13 8.47
C HIS A 36 13.66 -8.89 7.94
N LEU A 37 14.07 -7.68 8.36
CA LEU A 37 13.55 -6.41 7.86
C LEU A 37 14.00 -6.14 6.43
N VAL A 38 13.47 -6.93 5.51
CA VAL A 38 13.73 -6.84 4.09
C VAL A 38 12.39 -6.85 3.36
N MET A 39 12.30 -6.09 2.27
CA MET A 39 11.12 -6.12 1.42
C MET A 39 10.97 -7.52 0.82
N GLN A 40 9.73 -8.01 0.73
CA GLN A 40 9.46 -9.28 0.09
C GLN A 40 9.92 -9.23 -1.38
N GLY A 41 10.73 -10.20 -1.81
CA GLY A 41 11.08 -10.35 -3.23
C GLY A 41 9.87 -10.78 -4.08
N ASN A 42 9.90 -10.48 -5.39
CA ASN A 42 8.87 -10.90 -6.35
C ASN A 42 7.42 -10.47 -6.00
N GLN A 43 7.26 -9.31 -5.36
CA GLN A 43 5.96 -8.68 -5.18
C GLN A 43 5.68 -7.65 -6.29
N LEU A 44 4.42 -7.33 -6.54
CA LEU A 44 4.01 -6.16 -7.33
C LEU A 44 3.25 -5.25 -6.36
N PRO A 45 3.96 -4.31 -5.71
CA PRO A 45 3.40 -3.36 -4.74
C PRO A 45 2.20 -2.58 -5.30
N SER A 46 1.25 -2.25 -4.43
CA SER A 46 0.06 -1.46 -4.79
C SER A 46 0.34 0.03 -4.72
N VAL A 47 -0.31 0.81 -5.57
CA VAL A 47 -0.21 2.27 -5.65
C VAL A 47 -1.60 2.90 -5.51
N TYR A 48 -1.65 4.05 -4.85
CA TYR A 48 -2.88 4.75 -4.52
C TYR A 48 -2.87 6.11 -5.21
N TYR A 49 -3.86 6.32 -6.08
CA TYR A 49 -3.95 7.49 -6.94
C TYR A 49 -5.14 8.37 -6.53
N GLY A 50 -4.94 9.67 -6.66
CA GLY A 50 -5.98 10.69 -6.53
C GLY A 50 -5.89 11.68 -7.68
N LEU A 51 -6.95 12.46 -7.91
CA LEU A 51 -6.95 13.55 -8.89
C LEU A 51 -7.12 14.88 -8.17
N ALA A 52 -6.39 15.91 -8.58
CA ALA A 52 -6.56 17.25 -8.03
C ALA A 52 -8.01 17.74 -8.28
N GLY A 53 -8.66 18.27 -7.25
CA GLY A 53 -10.05 18.74 -7.33
C GLY A 53 -11.12 17.64 -7.34
N SER A 54 -10.75 16.38 -7.09
CA SER A 54 -11.68 15.26 -6.91
C SER A 54 -11.44 14.56 -5.57
N ASP A 55 -12.52 14.14 -4.92
CA ASP A 55 -12.46 13.32 -3.70
C ASP A 55 -12.46 11.82 -3.97
N ASP A 56 -12.52 11.44 -5.25
CA ASP A 56 -12.41 10.05 -5.64
C ASP A 56 -10.95 9.60 -5.73
N THR A 57 -10.72 8.36 -5.32
CA THR A 57 -9.38 7.75 -5.35
C THR A 57 -9.44 6.35 -5.93
N THR A 58 -8.38 5.99 -6.63
CA THR A 58 -8.20 4.69 -7.28
C THR A 58 -7.08 3.93 -6.59
N ARG A 59 -7.34 2.67 -6.24
CA ARG A 59 -6.31 1.74 -5.77
C ARG A 59 -5.91 0.86 -6.94
N PHE A 60 -4.64 0.89 -7.27
CA PHE A 60 -4.04 0.01 -8.25
C PHE A 60 -3.34 -1.16 -7.54
N ARG A 61 -3.80 -2.38 -7.81
CA ARG A 61 -3.36 -3.60 -7.12
C ARG A 61 -2.97 -4.65 -8.17
N PRO A 62 -1.72 -4.62 -8.65
CA PRO A 62 -1.26 -5.50 -9.72
C PRO A 62 -1.15 -6.97 -9.28
N LEU A 63 -0.90 -7.24 -7.98
CA LEU A 63 -1.01 -8.58 -7.39
C LEU A 63 -1.95 -8.60 -6.18
N HIS A 64 -3.26 -8.72 -6.44
CA HIS A 64 -4.18 -9.20 -5.42
C HIS A 64 -4.27 -10.73 -5.50
N ARG A 65 -4.66 -11.41 -4.41
CA ARG A 65 -4.98 -12.86 -4.43
C ARG A 65 -6.09 -13.21 -5.45
N ALA A 66 -6.71 -12.21 -6.08
CA ALA A 66 -7.77 -12.29 -7.07
C ALA A 66 -7.41 -11.62 -8.43
N GLY A 67 -6.13 -11.38 -8.76
CA GLY A 67 -5.72 -10.87 -10.08
C GLY A 67 -5.34 -9.38 -10.14
N PHE A 68 -5.38 -8.83 -11.37
CA PHE A 68 -5.08 -7.43 -11.70
C PHE A 68 -6.34 -6.58 -11.46
N LEU A 69 -6.24 -5.58 -10.57
CA LEU A 69 -7.36 -4.73 -10.20
C LEU A 69 -6.97 -3.25 -10.17
N ALA A 70 -7.57 -2.46 -11.05
CA ALA A 70 -7.76 -1.03 -10.84
C ALA A 70 -9.17 -0.83 -10.28
N THR A 71 -9.31 -0.40 -9.02
CA THR A 71 -10.64 -0.22 -8.43
C THR A 71 -11.38 0.97 -9.04
N THR A 72 -12.72 0.94 -9.13
CA THR A 72 -13.50 2.15 -9.45
C THR A 72 -13.10 3.25 -8.49
N ALA A 73 -12.91 4.45 -9.02
CA ALA A 73 -12.69 5.62 -8.18
C ALA A 73 -13.90 5.79 -7.25
N ARG A 74 -13.62 5.94 -5.96
CA ARG A 74 -14.62 6.15 -4.92
C ARG A 74 -14.04 7.01 -3.82
N THR A 75 -14.91 7.72 -3.13
CA THR A 75 -14.56 8.41 -1.90
C THR A 75 -14.14 7.41 -0.82
N ARG A 76 -12.90 7.54 -0.35
CA ARG A 76 -12.30 6.67 0.66
C ARG A 76 -11.52 7.50 1.65
N VAL A 77 -11.36 6.99 2.85
CA VAL A 77 -10.44 7.56 3.84
C VAL A 77 -9.29 6.61 4.03
N TYR A 78 -8.08 7.16 4.03
CA TYR A 78 -6.84 6.42 4.19
C TYR A 78 -6.15 6.82 5.49
N PHE A 79 -5.66 5.83 6.20
CA PHE A 79 -4.87 5.96 7.41
C PHE A 79 -3.58 5.15 7.25
N ALA A 80 -2.50 5.68 7.81
CA ALA A 80 -1.28 4.94 8.07
C ALA A 80 -1.30 4.57 9.56
N VAL A 81 -1.23 3.29 9.89
CA VAL A 81 -1.40 2.77 11.25
C VAL A 81 -0.23 1.86 11.58
N ALA A 82 0.39 2.03 12.74
CA ALA A 82 1.38 1.12 13.30
C ALA A 82 0.86 0.51 14.60
N GLY A 83 1.14 -0.78 14.79
CA GLY A 83 0.71 -1.54 15.96
C GLY A 83 0.51 -3.02 15.62
N MET A 84 -0.34 -3.71 16.39
CA MET A 84 -0.73 -5.10 16.14
C MET A 84 -1.94 -5.17 15.19
N ILE A 85 -1.77 -4.69 13.96
CA ILE A 85 -2.86 -4.46 13.01
C ILE A 85 -3.63 -5.75 12.67
N ASN A 86 -2.92 -6.87 12.63
CA ASN A 86 -3.51 -8.20 12.38
C ASN A 86 -4.45 -8.66 13.52
N GLN A 87 -4.38 -8.01 14.69
CA GLN A 87 -5.22 -8.30 15.86
C GLN A 87 -6.41 -7.33 16.01
N ILE A 88 -6.58 -6.38 15.08
CA ILE A 88 -7.71 -5.45 15.13
C ILE A 88 -9.01 -6.19 14.83
N THR A 89 -9.91 -6.28 15.81
CA THR A 89 -11.27 -6.80 15.65
C THR A 89 -12.30 -5.69 15.44
N ASN A 90 -12.15 -4.57 16.16
CA ASN A 90 -12.96 -3.36 16.00
C ASN A 90 -12.04 -2.17 15.64
N PRO A 91 -11.95 -1.80 14.36
CA PRO A 91 -11.02 -0.77 13.92
C PRO A 91 -11.33 0.62 14.49
N ARG A 92 -12.62 0.98 14.63
CA ARG A 92 -13.01 2.25 15.28
C ARG A 92 -12.51 2.33 16.70
N THR A 93 -12.79 1.31 17.52
CA THR A 93 -12.35 1.26 18.92
C THR A 93 -10.83 1.21 19.04
N ALA A 94 -10.15 0.51 18.13
CA ALA A 94 -8.69 0.46 18.08
C ALA A 94 -8.08 1.85 17.90
N LEU A 95 -8.68 2.72 17.09
CA LEU A 95 -8.19 4.09 16.85
C LEU A 95 -8.74 5.12 17.86
N SER A 96 -9.92 4.91 18.45
CA SER A 96 -10.55 5.87 19.37
C SER A 96 -10.17 5.70 20.84
N SER A 97 -9.69 4.52 21.24
CA SER A 97 -9.36 4.23 22.64
C SER A 97 -8.20 5.09 23.16
N SER A 98 -8.46 5.94 24.16
CA SER A 98 -7.47 6.88 24.69
C SER A 98 -6.81 7.74 23.60
N LEU A 99 -7.63 8.22 22.66
CA LEU A 99 -7.19 9.04 21.53
C LEU A 99 -6.46 10.30 22.00
N GLN A 100 -5.24 10.50 21.51
CA GLN A 100 -4.44 11.69 21.79
C GLN A 100 -3.62 12.09 20.57
N GLN A 101 -3.55 13.39 20.27
CA GLN A 101 -2.58 13.93 19.31
C GLN A 101 -1.20 13.97 19.96
N VAL A 102 -0.19 13.47 19.24
CA VAL A 102 1.20 13.38 19.72
C VAL A 102 1.99 14.60 19.23
N GLN A 103 2.10 14.75 17.92
CA GLN A 103 2.83 15.83 17.26
C GLN A 103 2.38 15.92 15.80
N GLY A 104 2.20 17.14 15.26
CA GLY A 104 1.84 17.34 13.86
C GLY A 104 0.62 16.48 13.47
N PRO A 105 0.68 15.69 12.39
CA PRO A 105 -0.43 14.84 11.96
C PRO A 105 -0.53 13.51 12.73
N VAL A 106 0.32 13.28 13.74
CA VAL A 106 0.48 11.99 14.43
C VAL A 106 -0.45 11.90 15.63
N TYR A 107 -1.25 10.84 15.64
CA TYR A 107 -2.13 10.47 16.74
C TYR A 107 -1.69 9.14 17.33
N LYS A 108 -2.10 8.89 18.58
CA LYS A 108 -1.99 7.59 19.22
C LYS A 108 -3.31 7.21 19.87
N SER A 109 -3.50 5.91 19.99
CA SER A 109 -4.51 5.27 20.84
C SER A 109 -3.81 4.35 21.84
N LYS A 110 -4.59 3.57 22.60
CA LYS A 110 -4.06 2.64 23.62
C LYS A 110 -2.98 1.71 23.08
N TYR A 111 -3.09 1.22 21.85
CA TYR A 111 -2.15 0.25 21.26
C TYR A 111 -1.57 0.66 19.90
N TYR A 112 -2.00 1.79 19.33
CA TYR A 112 -1.65 2.17 17.96
C TYR A 112 -1.07 3.58 17.89
N VAL A 113 -0.23 3.80 16.89
CA VAL A 113 0.21 5.12 16.42
C VAL A 113 -0.27 5.25 14.99
N PHE A 114 -0.87 6.37 14.62
CA PHE A 114 -1.46 6.49 13.30
C PHE A 114 -1.53 7.94 12.81
N VAL A 115 -1.66 8.06 11.50
CA VAL A 115 -1.82 9.31 10.76
C VAL A 115 -2.97 9.13 9.80
N ARG A 116 -3.86 10.12 9.68
CA ARG A 116 -4.81 10.16 8.56
C ARG A 116 -4.06 10.65 7.34
N LEU A 117 -4.02 9.84 6.29
CA LEU A 117 -3.41 10.22 5.01
C LEU A 117 -4.33 11.14 4.20
N GLY A 118 -5.64 10.97 4.30
CA GLY A 118 -6.60 11.85 3.62
C GLY A 118 -7.71 11.14 2.87
N VAL A 119 -8.42 11.91 2.04
CA VAL A 119 -9.43 11.38 1.10
C VAL A 119 -9.07 11.60 -0.37
N ASN A 120 -8.17 12.53 -0.68
CA ASN A 120 -7.80 12.90 -2.05
C ASN A 120 -6.29 13.15 -2.20
N LEU A 121 -5.85 13.46 -3.43
CA LEU A 121 -4.43 13.66 -3.75
C LEU A 121 -3.77 14.77 -2.93
N VAL A 122 -4.47 15.89 -2.75
CA VAL A 122 -3.96 17.06 -2.00
C VAL A 122 -3.72 16.67 -0.54
N ASP A 123 -4.68 15.97 0.07
CA ASP A 123 -4.52 15.47 1.43
C ASP A 123 -3.35 14.50 1.55
N PHE A 124 -3.18 13.58 0.57
CA PHE A 124 -2.08 12.62 0.57
C PHE A 124 -0.73 13.33 0.55
N GLN A 125 -0.55 14.26 -0.37
CA GLN A 125 0.69 15.01 -0.52
C GLN A 125 1.00 15.83 0.75
N ALA A 126 0.00 16.53 1.29
CA ALA A 126 0.14 17.29 2.53
C ALA A 126 0.48 16.38 3.72
N SER A 127 -0.18 15.23 3.85
CA SER A 127 0.03 14.29 4.95
C SER A 127 1.39 13.60 4.88
N ILE A 128 1.82 13.16 3.68
CA ILE A 128 3.14 12.57 3.48
C ILE A 128 4.25 13.59 3.76
N ALA A 129 4.13 14.81 3.25
CA ALA A 129 5.08 15.89 3.54
C ALA A 129 5.15 16.19 5.05
N ALA A 130 3.99 16.29 5.71
CA ALA A 130 3.93 16.52 7.15
C ALA A 130 4.50 15.34 7.96
N MET A 131 4.29 14.10 7.51
CA MET A 131 4.90 12.92 8.13
C MET A 131 6.42 12.95 8.01
N ILE A 132 6.97 13.26 6.84
CA ILE A 132 8.43 13.37 6.64
C ILE A 132 9.01 14.49 7.53
N ALA A 133 8.38 15.67 7.55
CA ALA A 133 8.84 16.81 8.34
C ALA A 133 8.82 16.57 9.86
N ASN A 134 7.93 15.70 10.35
CA ASN A 134 7.79 15.38 11.77
C ASN A 134 8.42 14.03 12.17
N ALA A 135 9.03 13.31 11.23
CA ALA A 135 9.67 12.03 11.50
C ALA A 135 11.16 12.20 11.80
N GLN A 136 11.68 11.37 12.69
CA GLN A 136 13.12 11.20 12.84
C GLN A 136 13.67 10.46 11.62
N ALA A 137 14.60 11.07 10.90
CA ALA A 137 15.31 10.41 9.80
C ALA A 137 16.24 9.33 10.34
N ILE A 138 16.17 8.12 9.78
CA ILE A 138 17.04 7.00 10.09
C ILE A 138 17.45 6.27 8.81
N THR A 139 18.55 5.54 8.85
CA THR A 139 18.93 4.62 7.78
C THR A 139 18.27 3.26 7.96
N THR A 140 18.36 2.40 6.94
CA THR A 140 17.92 1.00 7.03
C THR A 140 18.71 0.25 8.10
N ASP A 141 20.01 0.52 8.22
CA ASP A 141 20.87 -0.16 9.20
C ASP A 141 20.51 0.25 10.63
N ASP A 142 20.20 1.54 10.86
CA ASP A 142 19.69 2.02 12.15
C ASP A 142 18.40 1.31 12.54
N LEU A 143 17.46 1.19 11.60
CA LEU A 143 16.19 0.50 11.82
C LEU A 143 16.41 -0.98 12.20
N VAL A 144 17.28 -1.67 11.46
CA VAL A 144 17.64 -3.07 11.73
C VAL A 144 18.27 -3.21 13.12
N ASP A 145 19.23 -2.36 13.47
CA ASP A 145 19.92 -2.43 14.77
C ASP A 145 18.98 -2.10 15.94
N MET A 146 18.17 -1.04 15.82
CA MET A 146 17.20 -0.64 16.85
C MET A 146 16.19 -1.75 17.15
N ASN A 147 15.72 -2.44 16.12
CA ASN A 147 14.75 -3.51 16.27
C ASN A 147 15.38 -4.82 16.76
N ALA A 148 16.55 -5.20 16.22
CA ALA A 148 17.26 -6.41 16.62
C ALA A 148 17.67 -6.37 18.10
N ARG A 149 18.12 -5.21 18.58
CA ARG A 149 18.49 -5.01 20.00
C ARG A 149 17.30 -4.65 20.90
N SER A 150 16.10 -4.47 20.35
CA SER A 150 14.92 -4.03 21.11
C SER A 150 15.22 -2.78 21.98
N GLN A 151 15.77 -1.74 21.35
CA GLN A 151 16.29 -0.55 22.03
C GLN A 151 15.64 0.77 21.57
N ALA A 152 14.51 0.71 20.85
CA ALA A 152 13.78 1.92 20.45
C ALA A 152 13.18 2.63 21.68
N THR A 153 13.78 3.75 22.08
CA THR A 153 13.41 4.56 23.26
C THR A 153 12.91 5.95 22.85
N GLY A 154 12.62 6.83 23.81
CA GLY A 154 12.20 8.23 23.54
C GLY A 154 10.72 8.52 23.80
N PRO A 155 10.12 9.52 23.13
CA PRO A 155 8.68 9.79 23.09
C PRO A 155 7.97 8.99 21.98
N THR A 156 6.63 8.92 21.99
CA THR A 156 5.88 8.37 20.85
C THR A 156 6.14 9.25 19.63
N GLY A 157 6.39 8.67 18.45
CA GLY A 157 6.73 9.44 17.26
C GLY A 157 6.88 8.59 16.01
N LEU A 158 7.24 9.26 14.91
CA LEU A 158 7.49 8.66 13.60
C LEU A 158 8.97 8.63 13.27
N TYR A 159 9.34 7.67 12.45
CA TYR A 159 10.65 7.47 11.87
C TYR A 159 10.47 7.33 10.36
N TYR A 160 11.35 7.97 9.59
CA TYR A 160 11.37 7.89 8.14
C TYR A 160 12.71 7.32 7.70
N VAL A 161 12.67 6.22 6.95
CA VAL A 161 13.90 5.62 6.43
C VAL A 161 14.35 6.42 5.21
N ASN A 162 15.43 7.18 5.31
CA ASN A 162 15.91 8.06 4.24
C ASN A 162 17.08 7.48 3.43
N ALA A 163 17.63 6.34 3.84
CA ALA A 163 18.72 5.66 3.12
C ALA A 163 18.70 4.13 3.32
N GLY A 164 19.22 3.40 2.33
CA GLY A 164 19.33 1.94 2.31
C GLY A 164 18.14 1.20 1.69
N ALA A 165 18.11 -0.12 1.85
CA ALA A 165 17.14 -0.99 1.18
C ALA A 165 15.67 -0.72 1.55
N LEU A 166 15.40 -0.09 2.69
CA LEU A 166 14.06 0.24 3.18
C LEU A 166 13.67 1.71 3.00
N THR A 167 14.44 2.47 2.20
CA THR A 167 14.21 3.90 1.95
C THR A 167 12.76 4.18 1.54
N GLY A 168 12.22 5.29 2.05
CA GLY A 168 10.87 5.74 1.76
C GLY A 168 9.79 5.12 2.65
N THR A 169 10.13 4.15 3.50
CA THR A 169 9.17 3.54 4.45
C THR A 169 9.03 4.37 5.72
N PHE A 170 7.84 4.31 6.31
CA PHE A 170 7.54 4.96 7.58
C PHE A 170 7.37 3.95 8.70
N TRP A 171 7.93 4.29 9.86
CA TRP A 171 7.88 3.49 11.07
C TRP A 171 7.41 4.35 12.24
N ALA A 172 6.86 3.72 13.26
CA ALA A 172 6.44 4.40 14.47
C ALA A 172 7.06 3.75 15.69
N ARG A 173 7.18 4.55 16.72
CA ARG A 173 7.55 4.14 18.08
C ARG A 173 6.45 4.58 19.03
N LYS A 174 6.11 3.75 20.01
CA LYS A 174 5.10 4.08 21.03
C LYS A 174 5.71 4.00 22.42
N HIS A 175 5.63 5.08 23.19
CA HIS A 175 6.24 5.17 24.53
C HIS A 175 5.71 4.14 25.51
N ALA A 176 4.40 3.93 25.50
CA ALA A 176 3.78 2.90 26.33
C ALA A 176 3.88 1.48 25.74
N GLY A 177 4.67 1.26 24.67
CA GLY A 177 4.76 -0.03 23.99
C GLY A 177 3.58 -0.34 23.08
N TRP A 178 3.61 -1.52 22.45
CA TRP A 178 2.60 -2.03 21.51
C TRP A 178 1.62 -2.99 22.15
N GLU A 179 2.07 -3.78 23.11
CA GLU A 179 1.26 -4.75 23.84
C GLU A 179 1.21 -4.41 25.32
N SER A 180 0.10 -4.83 25.95
CA SER A 180 0.01 -4.87 27.40
C SER A 180 0.73 -6.10 27.91
N SER A 181 1.73 -5.92 28.77
CA SER A 181 2.42 -7.03 29.44
C SER A 181 2.69 -6.65 30.89
N PHE A 182 2.54 -7.62 31.80
CA PHE A 182 2.90 -7.45 33.21
C PHE A 182 4.42 -7.37 33.41
N PHE A 183 5.19 -7.99 32.51
CA PHE A 183 6.65 -7.96 32.53
C PHE A 183 7.21 -7.12 31.37
N PRO A 184 8.44 -6.59 31.47
CA PRO A 184 9.08 -5.89 30.38
C PRO A 184 9.08 -6.74 29.11
N SER A 185 8.48 -6.23 28.03
CA SER A 185 8.46 -6.90 26.74
C SER A 185 9.44 -6.24 25.77
N ASN A 186 10.30 -7.06 25.16
CA ASN A 186 11.19 -6.62 24.09
C ASN A 186 10.42 -6.13 22.86
N VAL A 187 9.20 -6.60 22.64
CA VAL A 187 8.32 -6.13 21.56
C VAL A 187 8.03 -4.65 21.74
N ASN A 188 7.79 -4.20 22.97
CA ASN A 188 7.46 -2.81 23.29
C ASN A 188 8.59 -1.81 23.01
N LYS A 189 9.82 -2.29 22.77
CA LYS A 189 10.99 -1.48 22.45
C LYS A 189 11.44 -1.60 20.99
N ARG A 190 10.52 -1.94 20.09
CA ARG A 190 10.77 -2.01 18.64
C ARG A 190 9.99 -0.95 17.90
N LEU A 191 10.49 -0.55 16.74
CA LEU A 191 9.74 0.21 15.75
C LEU A 191 8.80 -0.73 15.00
N ARG A 192 7.59 -0.26 14.70
CA ARG A 192 6.63 -0.97 13.85
C ARG A 192 6.33 -0.16 12.59
N PRO A 193 6.16 -0.82 11.43
CA PRO A 193 5.88 -0.10 10.19
C PRO A 193 4.48 0.51 10.24
N LEU A 194 4.33 1.70 9.66
CA LEU A 194 2.98 2.20 9.37
C LEU A 194 2.44 1.44 8.17
N CYS A 195 1.41 0.64 8.41
CA CYS A 195 0.69 -0.06 7.37
C CYS A 195 -0.58 0.69 6.98
N LEU A 196 -1.05 0.46 5.77
CA LEU A 196 -2.28 1.05 5.30
C LEU A 196 -3.49 0.51 6.06
N MET A 197 -4.44 1.41 6.32
CA MET A 197 -5.81 1.13 6.67
C MET A 197 -6.73 2.03 5.84
N ASP A 198 -7.66 1.46 5.08
CA ASP A 198 -8.60 2.23 4.26
C ASP A 198 -10.02 1.66 4.25
N PHE A 199 -11.00 2.53 4.04
CA PHE A 199 -12.41 2.18 3.93
C PHE A 199 -13.15 3.21 3.07
N ARG A 200 -14.32 2.81 2.57
CA ARG A 200 -15.20 3.67 1.77
C ARG A 200 -16.03 4.59 2.68
N ILE A 201 -16.29 5.79 2.22
CA ILE A 201 -17.24 6.74 2.81
C ILE A 201 -18.19 7.25 1.73
N GLN A 202 -19.26 7.92 2.14
CA GLN A 202 -20.16 8.63 1.24
C GLN A 202 -19.56 10.00 0.86
N PRO A 203 -19.87 10.56 -0.34
CA PRO A 203 -19.36 11.87 -0.75
C PRO A 203 -19.69 13.01 0.23
N ASN A 204 -20.88 12.98 0.84
CA ASN A 204 -21.29 13.95 1.85
C ASN A 204 -20.54 13.84 3.19
N GLN A 205 -19.68 12.83 3.37
CA GLN A 205 -18.87 12.63 4.58
C GLN A 205 -17.43 13.14 4.43
N VAL A 206 -17.04 13.66 3.26
CA VAL A 206 -15.67 14.15 2.98
C VAL A 206 -15.22 15.20 3.99
N VAL A 207 -16.04 16.23 4.23
CA VAL A 207 -15.72 17.32 5.17
C VAL A 207 -15.50 16.77 6.59
N THR A 208 -16.34 15.83 7.02
CA THR A 208 -16.18 15.14 8.31
C THR A 208 -14.89 14.31 8.33
N ALA A 209 -14.59 13.60 7.25
CA ALA A 209 -13.38 12.80 7.14
C ALA A 209 -12.11 13.64 7.19
N GLN A 210 -12.14 14.87 6.67
CA GLN A 210 -11.04 15.83 6.66
C GLN A 210 -10.91 16.64 7.97
N GLY A 211 -11.85 16.52 8.91
CA GLY A 211 -11.81 17.26 10.18
C GLY A 211 -10.51 17.06 10.98
N THR A 212 -9.87 18.14 11.41
CA THR A 212 -8.62 18.14 12.21
C THR A 212 -8.88 18.72 13.61
N GLY A 213 -7.88 18.68 14.50
CA GLY A 213 -7.99 19.26 15.85
C GLY A 213 -9.21 18.72 16.61
N ALA A 214 -10.05 19.62 17.14
CA ALA A 214 -11.28 19.26 17.85
C ALA A 214 -12.28 18.44 16.99
N ALA A 215 -12.26 18.59 15.67
CA ALA A 215 -13.12 17.84 14.75
C ALA A 215 -12.57 16.45 14.38
N TYR A 216 -11.34 16.11 14.78
CA TYR A 216 -10.71 14.84 14.41
C TYR A 216 -11.46 13.62 14.96
N ALA A 217 -12.08 13.74 16.14
CA ALA A 217 -12.91 12.67 16.72
C ALA A 217 -14.08 12.28 15.80
N ALA A 218 -14.65 13.24 15.05
CA ALA A 218 -15.71 12.97 14.08
C ALA A 218 -15.20 12.17 12.87
N SER A 219 -13.96 12.42 12.42
CA SER A 219 -13.29 11.61 11.39
C SER A 219 -13.11 10.16 11.86
N ILE A 220 -12.70 9.95 13.12
CA ILE A 220 -12.58 8.61 13.71
C ILE A 220 -13.95 7.91 13.83
N ALA A 221 -15.03 8.66 14.04
CA ALA A 221 -16.38 8.09 14.08
C ALA A 221 -16.84 7.49 12.73
N LEU A 222 -16.24 7.91 11.61
CA LEU A 222 -16.52 7.32 10.28
C LEU A 222 -15.88 5.94 10.10
N VAL A 223 -14.84 5.61 10.88
CA VAL A 223 -14.16 4.31 10.78
C VAL A 223 -15.18 3.20 11.05
N PRO A 224 -15.30 2.19 10.19
CA PRO A 224 -16.18 1.06 10.43
C PRO A 224 -15.83 0.30 11.72
N THR A 225 -16.85 -0.19 12.42
CA THR A 225 -16.66 -1.04 13.60
C THR A 225 -16.33 -2.49 13.21
N ALA A 226 -16.79 -2.95 12.04
CA ALA A 226 -16.56 -4.30 11.56
C ALA A 226 -15.25 -4.40 10.77
N ARG A 227 -14.36 -5.33 11.17
CA ARG A 227 -13.04 -5.52 10.55
C ARG A 227 -13.09 -5.85 9.05
N ASN A 228 -14.11 -6.56 8.58
CA ASN A 228 -14.29 -6.93 7.18
C ASN A 228 -14.68 -5.75 6.27
N GLN A 229 -15.11 -4.61 6.83
CA GLN A 229 -15.43 -3.39 6.09
C GLN A 229 -14.20 -2.48 5.88
N VAL A 230 -13.06 -2.85 6.47
CA VAL A 230 -11.81 -2.10 6.41
C VAL A 230 -10.75 -2.94 5.72
N HIS A 231 -10.10 -2.35 4.73
CA HIS A 231 -8.87 -2.90 4.18
C HIS A 231 -7.71 -2.51 5.11
N THR A 232 -6.90 -3.48 5.54
CA THR A 232 -5.65 -3.16 6.23
C THR A 232 -4.52 -4.07 5.74
N GLY A 233 -3.29 -3.60 5.93
CA GLY A 233 -2.07 -4.33 5.63
C GLY A 233 -1.16 -3.54 4.69
N HIS A 234 0.04 -4.06 4.49
CA HIS A 234 1.09 -3.48 3.64
C HIS A 234 1.66 -2.17 4.19
N THR A 235 2.98 -2.11 4.28
CA THR A 235 3.74 -0.97 4.78
C THR A 235 3.70 0.18 3.79
N LEU A 236 3.45 1.39 4.30
CA LEU A 236 3.46 2.63 3.53
C LEU A 236 4.88 2.93 3.01
N ILE A 237 4.97 3.29 1.74
CA ILE A 237 6.20 3.76 1.08
C ILE A 237 5.89 4.98 0.21
N THR A 238 6.82 5.95 0.14
CA THR A 238 6.67 7.11 -0.75
C THR A 238 6.66 6.70 -2.23
N PRO A 239 5.95 7.44 -3.11
CA PRO A 239 5.90 7.11 -4.54
C PRO A 239 7.28 6.99 -5.19
N GLY A 240 8.17 7.94 -4.92
CA GLY A 240 9.52 7.94 -5.50
C GLY A 240 10.37 6.76 -5.06
N ALA A 241 10.31 6.39 -3.77
CA ALA A 241 11.04 5.21 -3.29
C ALA A 241 10.45 3.91 -3.84
N LEU A 242 9.13 3.85 -4.04
CA LEU A 242 8.51 2.70 -4.67
C LEU A 242 8.90 2.56 -6.15
N ALA A 243 8.95 3.66 -6.90
CA ALA A 243 9.43 3.66 -8.28
C ALA A 243 10.89 3.17 -8.36
N ASN A 244 11.75 3.64 -7.44
CA ASN A 244 13.14 3.17 -7.34
C ASN A 244 13.23 1.67 -7.02
N TRP A 245 12.36 1.17 -6.13
CA TRP A 245 12.29 -0.25 -5.82
C TRP A 245 11.93 -1.07 -7.07
N TYR A 246 10.90 -0.66 -7.81
CA TYR A 246 10.51 -1.29 -9.07
C TYR A 246 11.67 -1.28 -10.08
N ALA A 247 12.34 -0.14 -10.24
CA ALA A 247 13.46 -0.01 -11.17
C ALA A 247 14.65 -0.94 -10.84
N ALA A 248 14.80 -1.34 -9.58
CA ALA A 248 15.82 -2.29 -9.13
C ALA A 248 15.40 -3.77 -9.29
N GLN A 249 14.18 -4.07 -9.75
CA GLN A 249 13.70 -5.44 -9.93
C GLN A 249 13.76 -5.91 -11.38
N ASN A 250 13.90 -7.23 -11.56
CA ASN A 250 13.55 -7.93 -12.79
C ASN A 250 12.46 -8.95 -12.48
N PHE A 251 11.33 -8.84 -13.17
CA PHE A 251 10.19 -9.72 -12.95
C PHE A 251 10.19 -10.86 -13.96
N ALA A 252 10.04 -12.09 -13.47
CA ALA A 252 9.85 -13.23 -14.35
C ALA A 252 8.53 -13.08 -15.12
N SER A 253 8.54 -13.40 -16.41
CA SER A 253 7.38 -13.44 -17.29
C SER A 253 7.34 -14.80 -18.02
N LEU A 254 6.33 -15.04 -18.85
CA LEU A 254 6.22 -16.23 -19.69
C LEU A 254 7.22 -16.24 -20.86
N GLY A 255 7.72 -15.07 -21.26
CA GLY A 255 8.71 -14.92 -22.34
C GLY A 255 10.11 -14.68 -21.79
N ALA A 256 10.47 -13.40 -21.64
CA ALA A 256 11.74 -12.96 -21.07
C ALA A 256 11.52 -12.15 -19.79
N PRO A 257 12.47 -12.10 -18.84
CA PRO A 257 12.37 -11.23 -17.68
C PRO A 257 12.08 -9.78 -18.10
N VAL A 258 11.09 -9.16 -17.45
CA VAL A 258 10.67 -7.78 -17.72
C VAL A 258 11.31 -6.86 -16.68
N PRO A 259 12.07 -5.83 -17.09
CA PRO A 259 12.59 -4.83 -16.16
C PRO A 259 11.47 -4.15 -15.39
N GLY A 260 11.61 -4.00 -14.07
CA GLY A 260 10.55 -3.43 -13.26
C GLY A 260 10.27 -1.95 -13.55
N ALA A 261 11.24 -1.20 -14.10
CA ALA A 261 11.01 0.14 -14.64
C ALA A 261 10.01 0.14 -15.82
N THR A 262 10.05 -0.89 -16.67
CA THR A 262 9.05 -1.07 -17.75
C THR A 262 7.67 -1.30 -17.18
N ILE A 263 7.57 -2.15 -16.15
CA ILE A 263 6.29 -2.40 -15.46
C ILE A 263 5.74 -1.11 -14.85
N TRP A 264 6.58 -0.36 -14.14
CA TRP A 264 6.18 0.93 -13.54
C TRP A 264 5.67 1.91 -14.60
N ASN A 265 6.40 2.09 -15.70
CA ASN A 265 6.01 3.00 -16.78
C ASN A 265 4.71 2.56 -17.47
N LYS A 266 4.50 1.25 -17.66
CA LYS A 266 3.27 0.73 -18.27
C LYS A 266 2.04 0.90 -17.38
N TYR A 267 2.21 1.02 -16.07
CA TYR A 267 1.11 1.43 -15.20
C TYR A 267 0.62 2.84 -15.54
N ASP A 268 1.53 3.78 -15.81
CA ASP A 268 1.17 5.15 -16.18
C ASP A 268 0.49 5.26 -17.56
N TRP A 269 0.57 4.22 -18.39
CA TRP A 269 -0.12 4.15 -19.68
C TRP A 269 -1.58 3.74 -19.56
N LEU A 270 -1.97 3.01 -18.49
CA LEU A 270 -3.35 2.57 -18.26
C LEU A 270 -4.35 3.73 -18.27
N GLY A 271 -3.93 4.91 -17.80
CA GLY A 271 -4.77 6.09 -17.78
C GLY A 271 -4.81 6.90 -19.06
N GLN A 272 -3.94 6.60 -20.04
CA GLN A 272 -3.82 7.40 -21.26
C GLN A 272 -4.61 6.80 -22.42
N TYR A 273 -4.62 5.47 -22.53
CA TYR A 273 -5.19 4.76 -23.67
C TYR A 273 -6.22 3.73 -23.23
N GLN A 274 -7.15 3.41 -24.13
CA GLN A 274 -8.02 2.26 -23.96
C GLN A 274 -7.16 1.00 -24.10
N GLN A 275 -7.06 0.21 -23.03
CA GLN A 275 -6.22 -0.98 -22.99
C GLN A 275 -7.06 -2.24 -22.83
N ASN A 276 -6.59 -3.32 -23.43
CA ASN A 276 -7.17 -4.65 -23.27
C ASN A 276 -6.26 -5.50 -22.40
N ALA A 277 -6.88 -6.43 -21.68
CA ALA A 277 -6.19 -7.40 -20.85
C ALA A 277 -5.57 -8.51 -21.74
N SER A 278 -4.60 -8.11 -22.56
CA SER A 278 -3.98 -8.95 -23.59
C SER A 278 -2.66 -9.54 -23.10
N PHE A 279 -2.24 -10.66 -23.69
CA PHE A 279 -0.89 -11.20 -23.49
C PHE A 279 -0.40 -11.90 -24.76
N ALA A 280 0.91 -11.93 -24.93
CA ALA A 280 1.57 -12.73 -25.94
C ALA A 280 2.09 -14.03 -25.32
N THR A 281 1.84 -15.17 -25.98
CA THR A 281 2.45 -16.46 -25.62
C THR A 281 2.76 -17.25 -26.88
N ASN A 282 3.92 -17.89 -26.95
CA ASN A 282 4.33 -18.72 -28.10
C ASN A 282 4.14 -18.04 -29.47
N ASN A 283 4.44 -16.73 -29.58
CA ASN A 283 4.22 -15.91 -30.78
C ASN A 283 2.75 -15.71 -31.20
N TYR A 284 1.79 -15.98 -30.31
CA TYR A 284 0.38 -15.65 -30.50
C TYR A 284 -0.04 -14.54 -29.55
N ASP A 285 -0.65 -13.48 -30.11
CA ASP A 285 -1.28 -12.41 -29.35
C ASP A 285 -2.72 -12.79 -29.02
N ILE A 286 -3.02 -12.91 -27.74
CA ILE A 286 -4.38 -13.16 -27.24
C ILE A 286 -4.93 -11.83 -26.75
N THR A 287 -5.89 -11.28 -27.49
CA THR A 287 -6.60 -10.06 -27.09
C THR A 287 -7.71 -10.39 -26.09
N GLY A 288 -7.56 -9.91 -24.87
CA GLY A 288 -8.57 -10.06 -23.82
C GLY A 288 -9.63 -8.96 -23.84
N PRO A 289 -10.56 -8.97 -22.86
CA PRO A 289 -11.54 -7.91 -22.69
C PRO A 289 -10.87 -6.56 -22.40
N GLN A 290 -11.57 -5.48 -22.70
CA GLN A 290 -11.15 -4.13 -22.33
C GLN A 290 -11.02 -3.99 -20.81
N ILE A 291 -9.97 -3.31 -20.38
CA ILE A 291 -9.77 -2.89 -19.00
C ILE A 291 -10.68 -1.68 -18.73
N ALA A 292 -11.76 -1.93 -18.00
CA ALA A 292 -12.62 -0.98 -17.32
C ALA A 292 -12.35 -0.99 -15.80
N SER A 293 -12.56 0.14 -15.13
CA SER A 293 -12.32 0.22 -13.69
C SER A 293 -13.28 -0.59 -12.83
N GLY A 294 -12.83 -0.96 -11.63
CA GLY A 294 -13.63 -1.67 -10.64
C GLY A 294 -13.79 -3.15 -10.86
N ASN A 295 -13.43 -3.63 -12.04
CA ASN A 295 -13.49 -5.03 -12.40
C ASN A 295 -12.19 -5.72 -11.98
N GLU A 296 -12.35 -6.91 -11.38
CA GLU A 296 -11.25 -7.83 -11.18
C GLU A 296 -11.01 -8.53 -12.51
N TYR A 297 -9.95 -8.15 -13.21
CA TYR A 297 -9.50 -8.91 -14.37
C TYR A 297 -8.70 -10.08 -13.80
N TYR A 298 -9.22 -11.28 -14.02
CA TYR A 298 -8.66 -12.57 -13.59
C TYR A 298 -8.84 -12.93 -12.12
N ALA A 299 -10.08 -13.26 -11.74
CA ALA A 299 -10.32 -14.02 -10.51
C ALA A 299 -9.36 -15.24 -10.45
N ARG A 300 -8.92 -15.58 -9.24
CA ARG A 300 -7.92 -16.63 -8.96
C ARG A 300 -8.16 -17.93 -9.76
N ASP A 301 -9.41 -18.28 -9.95
CA ASP A 301 -9.84 -19.52 -10.61
C ASP A 301 -9.56 -19.55 -12.11
N PHE A 302 -9.44 -18.38 -12.75
CA PHE A 302 -9.07 -18.27 -14.16
C PHE A 302 -7.63 -18.75 -14.42
N PHE A 303 -6.74 -18.64 -13.41
CA PHE A 303 -5.37 -19.17 -13.44
C PHE A 303 -5.25 -20.67 -13.22
N ASN A 304 -6.32 -21.34 -12.80
CA ASN A 304 -6.37 -22.81 -12.75
C ASN A 304 -6.70 -23.44 -14.12
N LEU A 305 -7.20 -22.63 -15.08
CA LEU A 305 -7.65 -23.08 -16.41
C LEU A 305 -6.71 -22.63 -17.55
N PHE A 306 -5.75 -21.75 -17.27
CA PHE A 306 -4.71 -21.37 -18.23
C PHE A 306 -3.78 -22.58 -18.49
N PRO A 307 -3.32 -22.80 -19.73
CA PRO A 307 -2.35 -23.85 -20.00
C PRO A 307 -1.07 -23.53 -19.22
N VAL A 308 -0.87 -24.27 -18.15
CA VAL A 308 0.38 -24.30 -17.42
C VAL A 308 1.38 -24.93 -18.38
N THR A 309 2.19 -24.11 -19.07
CA THR A 309 3.31 -24.61 -19.91
C THR A 309 4.37 -25.36 -19.09
N ASN A 310 4.20 -25.43 -17.77
CA ASN A 310 4.99 -26.28 -16.89
C ASN A 310 4.14 -26.86 -15.74
N PRO A 311 3.67 -28.12 -15.80
CA PRO A 311 2.93 -28.76 -14.71
C PRO A 311 3.71 -28.85 -13.38
N ASN A 312 5.00 -28.51 -13.36
CA ASN A 312 5.85 -28.46 -12.17
C ASN A 312 6.02 -27.05 -11.57
N ALA A 313 5.43 -26.00 -12.17
CA ALA A 313 5.51 -24.65 -11.61
C ALA A 313 4.51 -24.45 -10.46
N ASN A 314 4.95 -23.83 -9.37
CA ASN A 314 4.05 -23.40 -8.29
C ASN A 314 3.00 -22.43 -8.88
N ALA A 315 1.70 -22.67 -8.62
CA ALA A 315 0.59 -21.87 -9.14
C ALA A 315 0.76 -20.35 -8.89
N GLY A 316 1.36 -19.96 -7.76
CA GLY A 316 1.63 -18.54 -7.47
C GLY A 316 2.72 -17.93 -8.36
N THR A 317 3.74 -18.71 -8.73
CA THR A 317 4.80 -18.27 -9.64
C THR A 317 4.27 -18.12 -11.06
N ALA A 318 3.52 -19.10 -11.55
CA ALA A 318 2.89 -19.04 -12.87
C ALA A 318 1.92 -17.85 -12.98
N GLN A 319 1.09 -17.62 -11.95
CA GLN A 319 0.20 -16.46 -11.88
C GLN A 319 0.97 -15.14 -11.97
N SER A 320 2.05 -15.00 -11.21
CA SER A 320 2.87 -13.78 -11.23
C SER A 320 3.50 -13.54 -12.61
N GLN A 321 4.00 -14.60 -13.26
CA GLN A 321 4.59 -14.51 -14.60
C GLN A 321 3.57 -14.10 -15.66
N SER A 322 2.35 -14.65 -15.61
CA SER A 322 1.28 -14.27 -16.52
C SER A 322 0.88 -12.80 -16.34
N ILE A 323 0.73 -12.33 -15.10
CA ILE A 323 0.39 -10.92 -14.80
C ILE A 323 1.49 -9.98 -15.30
N VAL A 324 2.76 -10.34 -15.11
CA VAL A 324 3.90 -9.57 -15.64
C VAL A 324 3.87 -9.52 -17.17
N SER A 325 3.64 -10.65 -17.82
CA SER A 325 3.56 -10.75 -19.30
C SER A 325 2.40 -9.93 -19.86
N MET A 326 1.31 -9.84 -19.10
CA MET A 326 0.15 -9.02 -19.44
C MET A 326 0.42 -7.52 -19.33
N ILE A 327 1.02 -7.09 -18.21
CA ILE A 327 1.41 -5.69 -18.05
C ILE A 327 2.39 -5.30 -19.15
N ASP A 328 3.33 -6.19 -19.48
CA ASP A 328 4.23 -5.99 -20.62
C ASP A 328 3.49 -6.05 -21.98
N GLY A 329 2.42 -6.83 -22.08
CA GLY A 329 1.58 -6.94 -23.26
C GLY A 329 0.52 -5.85 -23.42
N PHE A 330 0.48 -4.79 -22.61
CA PHE A 330 -0.43 -3.66 -22.84
C PHE A 330 -0.07 -2.98 -24.18
N VAL A 331 -0.75 -3.41 -25.25
CA VAL A 331 -0.58 -2.91 -26.62
C VAL A 331 -1.38 -1.62 -26.79
N ASN A 332 -0.70 -0.59 -27.28
CA ASN A 332 -1.33 0.58 -27.88
C ASN A 332 -1.87 0.16 -29.25
N ASN A 333 -3.19 -0.04 -29.38
CA ASN A 333 -3.85 0.04 -30.68
C ASN A 333 -4.43 1.44 -30.84
#